data_AF-A0A524LZ50-F1
#
_entry.id   AF-A0A524LZ50-F1
#
_cell.length_a   1.000
_cell.length_b   1.000
_cell.length_c   1.000
_cell.angle_alpha   90.00
_cell.angle_beta   90.00
_cell.angle_gamma   90.00
#
_symmetry.space_group_name_H-M   'P 1'
#
loop_
_entity.id
_entity.type
_entity.pdbx_description
1 polymer ?
#
loop_
_entity_poly.entity_id
_entity_poly.type
_entity_poly.pdbx_seq_one_letter_code
_entity_poly.pdbx_strand_id
1 'polypeptide(L)'
;MSVDEFKLIQNIAGYSTRQFEECPRFFKFSVAIFIPLTLMASIYGMNWQWIPELDFYYGYPVFMAFMFIIGAGLLGYFRRIGWI
;
A
#
# COMPACT_ATOMS: atom_id res chain seq x y z
N MET A 1 8.78 -30.95 29.53
CA MET A 1 9.24 -29.97 28.53
C MET A 1 10.27 -29.09 29.20
N SER A 2 11.54 -29.20 28.81
CA SER A 2 12.64 -28.52 29.50
C SER A 2 12.77 -27.06 29.05
N VAL A 3 13.43 -26.23 29.85
CA VAL A 3 13.68 -24.81 29.54
C VAL A 3 14.48 -24.63 28.24
N ASP A 4 15.26 -25.63 27.85
CA ASP A 4 16.08 -25.62 26.64
C ASP A 4 15.26 -25.85 25.37
N GLU A 5 14.26 -26.75 25.41
CA GLU A 5 13.30 -26.92 24.32
C GLU A 5 12.50 -25.63 24.08
N PHE A 6 12.11 -24.93 25.15
CA PHE A 6 11.42 -23.65 25.05
C PHE A 6 12.28 -22.57 24.37
N LYS A 7 13.57 -22.47 24.73
CA LYS A 7 14.52 -21.54 24.08
C LYS A 7 14.73 -21.87 22.61
N LEU A 8 14.79 -23.16 22.25
CA LEU A 8 14.94 -23.60 20.87
C LEU A 8 13.72 -23.18 20.03
N ILE A 9 12.51 -23.42 20.53
CA ILE A 9 11.26 -23.03 19.86
C ILE A 9 11.18 -21.51 19.69
N GLN A 10 11.52 -20.73 20.73
CA GLN A 10 11.56 -19.26 20.66
C GLN A 10 12.54 -18.75 19.59
N ASN A 11 13.71 -19.37 19.47
CA ASN A 11 14.71 -18.98 18.49
C ASN A 11 14.26 -19.29 17.05
N ILE A 12 13.66 -20.48 16.83
CA ILE A 12 13.10 -20.88 15.52
C ILE A 12 11.92 -19.98 15.14
N ALA A 13 10.99 -19.74 16.07
CA ALA A 13 9.86 -18.86 15.85
C ALA A 13 10.33 -17.42 15.54
N GLY A 14 11.33 -16.93 16.26
CA GLY A 14 11.95 -15.62 16.02
C GLY A 14 12.71 -15.53 14.69
N TYR A 15 13.19 -16.66 14.16
CA TYR A 15 13.82 -16.70 12.84
C TYR A 15 12.78 -16.54 11.72
N SER A 16 11.63 -17.22 11.84
CA SER A 16 10.52 -17.08 10.88
C SER A 16 9.94 -15.67 10.87
N THR A 17 9.78 -15.02 12.02
CA THR A 17 9.23 -13.64 12.08
C THR A 17 10.17 -12.62 11.45
N ARG A 18 11.49 -12.70 11.69
CA ARG A 18 12.48 -11.82 11.07
C ARG A 18 12.48 -11.93 9.55
N GLN A 19 12.31 -13.13 9.00
CA GLN A 19 12.22 -13.35 7.54
C GLN A 19 11.03 -12.59 6.91
N PHE A 20 9.89 -12.51 7.60
CA PHE A 20 8.75 -11.72 7.14
C PHE A 20 8.98 -10.21 7.27
N GLU A 21 9.72 -9.78 8.29
CA GLU A 21 10.08 -8.36 8.50
C GLU A 21 11.16 -7.88 7.52
N GLU A 22 12.06 -8.76 7.10
CA GLU A 22 13.13 -8.54 6.11
C GLU A 22 12.62 -8.25 4.70
N CYS A 23 11.32 -8.43 4.44
CA CYS A 23 10.70 -8.08 3.17
C CYS A 23 11.16 -6.66 2.75
N PRO A 24 11.63 -6.45 1.50
CA PRO A 24 12.29 -5.21 1.12
C PRO A 24 11.42 -4.00 1.49
N ARG A 25 11.99 -3.04 2.22
CA ARG A 25 11.31 -1.80 2.60
C ARG A 25 10.67 -1.10 1.39
N PHE A 26 11.32 -1.23 0.23
CA PHE A 26 10.81 -0.81 -1.07
C PHE A 26 9.43 -1.37 -1.41
N PHE A 27 9.25 -2.69 -1.24
CA PHE A 27 7.99 -3.35 -1.54
C PHE A 27 6.89 -2.91 -0.58
N LYS A 28 7.21 -2.78 0.72
CA LYS A 28 6.23 -2.41 1.76
C LYS A 28 5.56 -1.06 1.48
N PHE A 29 6.34 -0.02 1.18
CA PHE A 29 5.73 1.28 0.87
C PHE A 29 5.07 1.30 -0.51
N SER A 30 5.63 0.58 -1.50
CA SER A 30 5.06 0.53 -2.85
C SER A 30 3.65 -0.06 -2.82
N VAL A 31 3.47 -1.19 -2.12
CA VAL A 31 2.17 -1.82 -1.92
C VAL A 31 1.20 -0.89 -1.19
N ALA A 32 1.67 -0.19 -0.15
CA ALA A 32 0.85 0.76 0.59
C ALA A 32 0.33 1.93 -0.27
N ILE A 33 1.07 2.34 -1.30
CA ILE A 33 0.65 3.38 -2.26
C ILE A 33 -0.23 2.78 -3.37
N PHE A 34 0.16 1.64 -3.94
CA PHE A 34 -0.53 1.06 -5.11
C PHE A 34 -1.88 0.45 -4.78
N ILE A 35 -2.10 -0.10 -3.57
CA ILE A 35 -3.40 -0.68 -3.19
C ILE A 35 -4.54 0.34 -3.28
N PRO A 36 -4.50 1.50 -2.58
CA PRO A 36 -5.58 2.47 -2.66
C PRO A 36 -5.73 3.09 -4.05
N LEU A 37 -4.63 3.33 -4.76
CA LEU A 37 -4.66 3.83 -6.14
C LEU A 37 -5.34 2.83 -7.09
N THR A 38 -4.96 1.56 -7.03
CA THR A 38 -5.54 0.50 -7.88
C THR A 38 -7.02 0.30 -7.58
N LEU A 39 -7.42 0.39 -6.30
CA LEU A 39 -8.82 0.29 -5.91
C LEU A 39 -9.66 1.42 -6.55
N MET A 40 -9.17 2.67 -6.49
CA MET A 40 -9.84 3.79 -7.17
C MET A 40 -9.90 3.57 -8.67
N ALA A 41 -8.79 3.19 -9.31
CA ALA A 41 -8.80 2.89 -10.75
C ALA A 41 -9.79 1.77 -11.11
N SER A 42 -9.93 0.73 -10.27
CA SER A 42 -10.86 -0.37 -10.52
C SER A 42 -12.32 0.06 -10.39
N ILE A 43 -12.66 0.83 -9.36
CA ILE A 43 -14.04 1.31 -9.14
C ILE A 43 -14.46 2.26 -10.27
N TYR A 44 -13.61 3.25 -10.56
CA TYR A 44 -13.87 4.26 -11.58
C TYR A 44 -13.67 3.72 -13.00
N GLY A 45 -12.90 2.66 -13.18
CA GLY A 45 -12.72 1.98 -14.47
C GLY A 45 -13.94 1.15 -14.90
N MET A 46 -14.74 0.66 -13.95
CA MET A 46 -15.87 -0.23 -14.24
C MET A 46 -17.22 0.47 -14.38
N ASN A 47 -17.42 1.69 -13.82
CA ASN A 47 -18.74 2.33 -13.70
C ASN A 47 -18.81 3.77 -14.26
N TRP A 48 -18.26 4.03 -15.44
CA TRP A 48 -18.29 5.36 -16.06
C TRP A 48 -19.70 5.91 -16.26
N GLN A 49 -20.65 5.03 -16.60
CA GLN A 49 -22.03 5.41 -16.96
C GLN A 49 -22.89 5.82 -15.75
N TRP A 50 -22.45 5.48 -14.52
CA TRP A 50 -23.17 5.79 -13.27
C TRP A 50 -22.55 6.97 -12.51
N ILE A 51 -21.45 7.55 -13.00
CA ILE A 51 -20.76 8.67 -12.36
C ILE A 51 -20.93 9.91 -13.25
N PRO A 52 -22.00 10.70 -13.07
CA PRO A 52 -22.26 11.87 -13.90
C PRO A 52 -21.15 12.93 -13.79
N GLU A 53 -20.36 12.96 -12.70
CA GLU A 53 -19.20 13.85 -12.59
C GLU A 53 -18.03 13.49 -13.53
N LEU A 54 -17.97 12.25 -14.03
CA LEU A 54 -16.90 11.80 -14.94
C LEU A 54 -17.23 12.03 -16.42
N ASP A 55 -18.52 12.20 -16.74
CA ASP A 55 -19.03 12.40 -18.11
C ASP A 55 -18.74 13.82 -18.65
N PHE A 56 -18.32 14.73 -17.78
CA PHE A 56 -17.79 16.03 -18.20
C PHE A 56 -16.48 15.86 -18.98
N TYR A 57 -16.26 16.72 -19.98
CA TYR A 57 -15.03 16.73 -20.80
C TYR A 57 -13.72 16.72 -19.98
N TYR A 58 -13.77 17.25 -18.75
CA TYR A 58 -12.63 17.29 -17.82
C TYR A 58 -12.70 16.29 -16.66
N GLY A 59 -13.73 15.44 -16.57
CA GLY A 59 -13.89 14.49 -15.46
C GLY A 59 -12.74 13.49 -15.36
N TYR A 60 -12.34 12.92 -16.49
CA TYR A 60 -11.21 11.99 -16.57
C TYR A 60 -9.84 12.61 -16.19
N PRO A 61 -9.41 13.76 -16.76
CA PRO A 61 -8.15 14.38 -16.36
C PRO A 61 -8.17 14.88 -14.90
N VAL A 62 -9.31 15.34 -14.38
CA VAL A 62 -9.44 15.70 -12.96
C VAL A 62 -9.27 14.49 -12.05
N PHE A 63 -9.88 13.35 -12.41
CA PHE A 63 -9.71 12.10 -11.66
C PHE A 63 -8.25 11.62 -11.67
N MET A 64 -7.57 11.68 -12.82
CA MET A 64 -6.14 11.39 -12.90
C MET A 64 -5.30 12.31 -12.01
N ALA A 65 -5.58 13.62 -12.03
CA ALA A 65 -4.89 14.57 -11.18
C ALA A 65 -5.13 14.26 -9.68
N PHE A 66 -6.36 13.90 -9.32
CA PHE A 66 -6.71 13.51 -7.96
C PHE A 66 -5.96 12.25 -7.51
N MET A 67 -5.90 11.20 -8.34
CA MET A 67 -5.12 10.00 -8.06
C MET A 67 -3.63 10.31 -7.90
N PHE A 68 -3.09 11.20 -8.75
CA PHE A 68 -1.69 11.63 -8.67
C PHE A 68 -1.40 12.41 -7.37
N ILE A 69 -2.28 13.33 -6.97
CA ILE A 69 -2.17 14.08 -5.72
C ILE A 69 -2.19 13.14 -4.51
N ILE A 70 -3.06 12.14 -4.50
CA ILE A 70 -3.12 11.15 -3.43
C ILE A 70 -1.83 10.33 -3.38
N GLY A 71 -1.37 9.81 -4.52
CA GLY A 71 -0.11 9.05 -4.59
C GLY A 71 1.09 9.86 -4.11
N ALA A 72 1.21 11.11 -4.57
CA ALA A 72 2.26 12.03 -4.13
C ALA A 72 2.13 12.41 -2.65
N GLY A 73 0.91 12.59 -2.15
CA GLY A 73 0.59 12.87 -0.75
C GLY A 73 1.01 11.74 0.18
N LEU A 74 0.68 10.50 -0.17
CA LEU A 74 1.12 9.32 0.57
C LEU A 74 2.65 9.17 0.54
N LEU A 75 3.29 9.42 -0.60
CA LEU A 75 4.74 9.37 -0.72
C LEU A 75 5.42 10.45 0.15
N GLY A 76 4.87 11.67 0.19
CA GLY A 76 5.31 12.73 1.09
C GLY A 76 5.09 12.40 2.58
N TYR A 77 3.97 11.75 2.90
CA TYR A 77 3.65 11.28 4.25
C TYR A 77 4.64 10.21 4.73
N PHE A 78 4.90 9.18 3.91
CA PHE A 78 5.89 8.14 4.24
C PHE A 78 7.30 8.71 4.42
N ARG A 79 7.67 9.73 3.65
CA ARG A 79 8.96 10.43 3.78
C ARG A 79 9.04 11.25 5.07
N ARG A 80 7.92 11.82 5.56
CA ARG A 80 7.88 12.49 6.87
C ARG A 80 8.03 11.53 8.05
N ILE A 81 7.59 10.29 7.92
CA ILE A 81 7.61 9.29 9.00
C ILE A 81 8.94 8.52 9.00
N GLY A 82 9.85 8.80 8.05
CA GLY A 82 11.13 8.12 7.95
C GLY A 82 11.01 6.65 7.53
N TRP A 83 9.90 6.30 6.86
CA TRP A 83 9.76 4.97 6.25
C TRP A 83 10.53 4.87 4.93
N ILE A 84 10.68 6.01 4.24
CA ILE A 84 11.51 6.25 3.05
C ILE A 84 12.51 7.34 3.43
#